data_AF-A0A1P8LZG4-F1
#
_entry.id   AF-A0A1P8LZG4-F1
#
_cell.length_a   1.000
_cell.length_b   1.000
_cell.length_c   1.000
_cell.angle_alpha   90.00
_cell.angle_beta   90.00
_cell.angle_gamma   90.00
#
_symmetry.space_group_name_H-M   'P 1'
#
loop_
_entity.id
_entity.type
_entity.pdbx_description
1 polymer ?
#
loop_
_entity_poly.entity_id
_entity_poly.type
_entity_poly.pdbx_seq_one_letter_code
_entity_poly.pdbx_strand_id
1 'polypeptide(L)'
;MTDNGKTVASFVIKSIQVDPKCTNPSAMPSKNGHFVALEVSMQTDAALAESVNPQFGLAGYAWKAIAANGTTFNGDLMSFESIMCLPEAENFPSALGPGEKATGKIILDVPTPTGVLVHKQGFMPTGWEWQYPAK
;
A
#
# COMPACT_ATOMS: atom_id res chain seq x y z
N MET A 1 -4.86 -7.91 11.17
CA MET A 1 -5.39 -9.02 10.35
C MET A 1 -5.42 -10.25 11.23
N THR A 2 -6.55 -10.95 11.25
CA THR A 2 -6.73 -12.15 12.07
C THR A 2 -6.95 -13.38 11.20
N ASP A 3 -6.38 -14.51 11.62
CA ASP A 3 -6.64 -15.82 11.06
C ASP A 3 -7.07 -16.77 12.19
N ASN A 4 -8.18 -17.48 12.01
CA ASN A 4 -8.82 -18.32 13.04
C ASN A 4 -8.94 -17.64 14.42
N GLY A 5 -9.26 -16.34 14.42
CA GLY A 5 -9.42 -15.53 15.65
C GLY A 5 -8.12 -15.05 16.29
N LYS A 6 -6.95 -15.40 15.76
CA LYS A 6 -5.64 -14.91 16.23
C LYS A 6 -5.17 -13.75 15.37
N THR A 7 -4.60 -12.69 15.95
CA THR A 7 -3.95 -11.64 15.16
C THR A 7 -2.63 -12.17 14.61
N VAL A 8 -2.49 -12.24 13.29
CA VAL A 8 -1.28 -12.74 12.61
C VAL A 8 -0.49 -11.63 11.90
N ALA A 9 -1.09 -10.46 11.71
CA ALA A 9 -0.38 -9.27 11.25
C ALA A 9 -1.03 -7.99 11.80
N SER A 10 -0.21 -6.99 12.09
CA SER A 10 -0.64 -5.65 12.48
C SER A 10 0.13 -4.62 11.69
N PHE A 11 -0.54 -3.55 11.29
CA PHE A 11 0.09 -2.47 10.54
C PHE A 11 -0.61 -1.15 10.78
N VAL A 12 0.09 -0.07 10.47
CA VAL A 12 -0.42 1.30 10.50
C VAL A 12 0.10 2.07 9.30
N ILE A 13 -0.77 2.90 8.71
CA ILE A 13 -0.37 3.96 7.79
C ILE A 13 -0.08 5.19 8.64
N LYS A 14 1.19 5.53 8.82
CA LYS A 14 1.65 6.64 9.67
C LYS A 14 1.37 8.00 9.05
N SER A 15 1.54 8.10 7.74
CA SER A 15 1.35 9.33 6.98
C SER A 15 0.88 9.03 5.56
N ILE A 16 0.14 9.99 4.99
CA ILE A 16 -0.33 9.97 3.61
C ILE A 16 0.05 11.31 2.98
N GLN A 17 0.95 11.28 1.99
CA GLN A 17 1.42 12.46 1.28
C GLN A 17 1.01 12.40 -0.19
N VAL A 18 0.30 13.43 -0.65
CA VAL A 18 -0.01 13.62 -2.08
C VAL A 18 1.14 14.37 -2.73
N ASP A 19 1.51 13.94 -3.93
CA ASP A 19 2.61 14.44 -4.74
C ASP A 19 3.94 14.52 -3.97
N PRO A 20 4.42 13.39 -3.41
CA PRO A 20 5.73 13.32 -2.76
C PRO A 20 6.83 13.67 -3.76
N LYS A 21 7.92 14.24 -3.26
CA LYS A 21 9.15 14.38 -4.05
C LYS A 21 9.79 13.02 -4.25
N CYS A 22 9.84 12.54 -5.49
CA CYS A 22 10.62 11.37 -5.87
C CYS A 22 12.13 11.63 -5.70
N THR A 23 12.84 10.68 -5.11
CA THR A 23 14.28 10.78 -4.77
C THR A 23 15.14 9.80 -5.55
N ASN A 24 14.54 8.86 -6.28
CA ASN A 24 15.29 7.98 -7.18
C ASN A 24 15.87 8.78 -8.36
N PRO A 25 17.15 8.64 -8.71
CA PRO A 25 17.75 9.33 -9.86
C PRO A 25 17.11 8.99 -11.20
N SER A 26 16.47 7.82 -11.31
CA SER A 26 15.73 7.37 -12.49
C SER A 26 14.22 7.53 -12.36
N ALA A 27 13.76 8.37 -11.40
CA ALA A 27 12.35 8.66 -11.23
C ALA A 27 11.76 9.30 -12.48
N MET A 28 10.51 8.94 -12.77
CA MET A 28 9.73 9.49 -13.86
C MET A 28 8.48 10.18 -13.31
N PRO A 29 7.85 11.09 -14.07
CA PRO A 29 6.56 11.63 -13.72
C PRO A 29 5.51 10.53 -13.54
N SER A 30 4.50 10.80 -12.72
CA SER A 30 3.34 9.93 -12.57
C SER A 30 2.66 9.66 -13.92
N LYS A 31 2.27 8.40 -14.13
CA LYS A 31 1.57 7.94 -15.33
C LYS A 31 0.09 8.28 -15.27
N ASN A 32 -0.53 8.21 -14.09
CA ASN A 32 -1.97 8.42 -13.93
C ASN A 32 -2.32 9.86 -13.51
N GLY A 33 -1.36 10.65 -13.03
CA GLY A 33 -1.50 12.08 -12.75
C GLY A 33 -0.87 12.50 -11.43
N HIS A 34 -1.06 11.71 -10.37
CA HIS A 34 -0.55 11.99 -9.03
C HIS A 34 0.11 10.79 -8.39
N PHE A 35 1.14 11.05 -7.58
CA PHE A 35 1.66 10.04 -6.66
C PHE A 35 1.08 10.25 -5.26
N VAL A 36 0.79 9.15 -4.57
CA VAL A 36 0.43 9.17 -3.15
C VAL A 36 1.39 8.25 -2.41
N ALA A 37 2.17 8.82 -1.49
CA ALA A 37 3.05 8.06 -0.60
C ALA A 37 2.32 7.68 0.68
N LEU A 38 2.35 6.40 1.01
CA LEU A 38 1.90 5.83 2.27
C LEU A 38 3.11 5.40 3.08
N GLU A 39 3.36 6.01 4.24
CA GLU A 39 4.37 5.50 5.17
C GLU A 39 3.76 4.37 6.00
N VAL A 40 4.27 3.16 5.82
CA VAL A 40 3.76 1.94 6.42
C VAL A 40 4.70 1.47 7.51
N SER A 41 4.14 1.04 8.64
CA SER A 41 4.84 0.21 9.61
C SER A 41 4.02 -1.05 9.88
N MET A 42 4.65 -2.22 9.75
CA MET A 42 4.00 -3.52 9.86
C MET A 42 4.87 -4.49 10.66
N GLN A 43 4.19 -5.36 11.38
CA GLN A 43 4.78 -6.56 11.97
C GLN A 43 3.82 -7.74 11.77
N THR A 44 4.39 -8.92 11.54
CA THR A 44 3.69 -10.20 11.46
C THR A 44 4.01 -11.04 12.70
N ASP A 45 3.06 -11.88 13.10
CA ASP A 45 3.27 -12.85 14.17
C ASP A 45 3.87 -14.14 13.61
N ALA A 46 4.57 -14.92 14.44
CA ALA A 46 5.06 -16.24 14.04
C ALA A 46 3.92 -17.19 13.65
N ALA A 47 2.73 -17.02 14.22
CA ALA A 47 1.53 -17.78 13.89
C ALA A 47 1.06 -17.57 12.43
N LEU A 48 1.55 -16.54 11.73
CA LEU A 48 1.30 -16.39 10.29
C LEU A 48 1.78 -17.62 9.49
N ALA A 49 2.77 -18.38 9.99
CA ALA A 49 3.23 -19.61 9.37
C ALA A 49 2.12 -20.68 9.23
N GLU A 50 1.08 -20.60 10.06
CA GLU A 50 -0.06 -21.53 10.06
C GLU A 50 -1.19 -21.07 9.11
N SER A 51 -1.09 -19.86 8.56
CA SER A 51 -2.10 -19.30 7.68
C SER A 51 -2.06 -19.92 6.28
N VAL A 52 -3.22 -19.93 5.62
CA VAL A 52 -3.36 -20.38 4.21
C VAL A 52 -2.38 -19.63 3.28
N ASN A 53 -2.09 -18.36 3.59
CA ASN A 53 -1.05 -17.58 2.95
C ASN A 53 -0.05 -17.12 4.03
N PRO A 54 1.15 -17.75 4.14
CA PRO A 54 2.11 -17.47 5.20
C PRO A 54 2.95 -16.21 4.93
N GLN A 55 2.31 -15.19 4.36
CA GLN A 55 2.87 -13.88 4.08
C GLN A 55 1.75 -12.84 4.09
N PHE A 56 2.05 -11.63 4.56
CA PHE A 56 1.12 -10.52 4.54
C PHE A 56 1.79 -9.28 3.97
N GLY A 57 1.15 -8.65 3.00
CA GLY A 57 1.69 -7.51 2.28
C GLY A 57 0.65 -6.45 2.06
N LEU A 58 1.10 -5.20 2.04
CA LEU A 58 0.30 -4.07 1.58
C LEU A 58 0.76 -3.58 0.22
N ALA A 59 1.90 -4.03 -0.31
CA ALA A 59 2.35 -3.64 -1.64
C ALA A 59 1.75 -4.59 -2.71
N GLY A 60 1.53 -4.07 -3.92
CA GLY A 60 1.05 -4.83 -5.07
C GLY A 60 -0.40 -4.53 -5.48
N TYR A 61 -0.98 -5.41 -6.32
CA TYR A 61 -2.22 -5.17 -7.07
C TYR A 61 -3.53 -5.11 -6.25
N ALA A 62 -3.44 -5.15 -4.92
CA ALA A 62 -4.60 -5.15 -4.04
C ALA A 62 -5.15 -3.74 -3.72
N TRP A 63 -4.53 -2.70 -4.29
CA TRP A 63 -4.96 -1.31 -4.16
C TRP A 63 -5.99 -0.89 -5.20
N LYS A 64 -6.92 -0.04 -4.77
CA LYS A 64 -7.85 0.71 -5.64
C LYS A 64 -7.91 2.15 -5.18
N ALA A 65 -8.17 3.06 -6.12
CA ALA A 65 -8.52 4.44 -5.83
C ALA A 65 -9.99 4.67 -6.21
N ILE A 66 -10.73 5.31 -5.31
CA ILE A 66 -12.10 5.76 -5.52
C ILE A 66 -12.10 7.28 -5.48
N ALA A 67 -12.51 7.91 -6.58
CA ALA A 67 -12.60 9.37 -6.67
C ALA A 67 -13.76 9.92 -5.82
N ALA A 68 -13.78 11.23 -5.58
CA ALA A 68 -14.83 11.89 -4.78
C ALA A 68 -16.26 11.66 -5.32
N ASN A 69 -16.41 11.37 -6.61
CA ASN A 69 -17.70 11.05 -7.23
C ASN A 69 -18.10 9.57 -7.08
N GLY A 70 -17.36 8.77 -6.31
CA GLY A 70 -17.61 7.34 -6.09
C GLY A 70 -17.10 6.42 -7.20
N THR A 71 -16.45 6.95 -8.25
CA THR A 71 -15.94 6.14 -9.35
C THR A 71 -14.65 5.44 -8.96
N THR A 72 -14.59 4.11 -9.11
CA THR A 72 -13.36 3.34 -8.94
C THR A 72 -12.48 3.52 -10.19
N PHE A 73 -11.21 3.83 -9.99
CA PHE A 73 -10.23 3.86 -11.07
C PHE A 73 -9.94 2.45 -11.56
N ASN A 74 -9.96 2.26 -12.88
CA ASN A 74 -9.76 0.96 -13.53
C ASN A 74 -8.29 0.68 -13.91
N GLY A 75 -7.40 1.66 -13.76
CA GLY A 75 -5.99 1.52 -14.09
C GLY A 75 -5.18 0.92 -12.94
N ASP A 76 -3.89 0.68 -13.23
CA ASP A 76 -2.94 0.16 -12.24
C ASP A 76 -2.39 1.30 -11.38
N LEU A 77 -2.51 1.14 -10.06
CA LEU A 77 -1.96 2.08 -9.07
C LEU A 77 -0.49 1.78 -8.77
N MET A 78 -0.01 0.56 -9.00
CA MET A 78 1.38 0.17 -8.79
C MET A 78 2.17 0.29 -10.11
N SER A 79 2.05 1.45 -10.77
CA SER A 79 2.73 1.72 -12.03
C SER A 79 4.25 1.61 -11.88
N PHE A 80 4.95 1.38 -12.99
CA PHE A 80 6.43 1.37 -12.99
C PHE A 80 6.99 2.69 -12.45
N GLU A 81 6.36 3.81 -12.81
CA GLU A 81 6.70 5.16 -12.38
C GLU A 81 6.56 5.32 -10.85
N SER A 82 5.53 4.72 -10.24
CA SER A 82 5.37 4.71 -8.77
C SER A 82 6.48 3.92 -8.08
N ILE A 83 6.78 2.72 -8.58
CA ILE A 83 7.82 1.84 -8.02
C ILE A 83 9.20 2.51 -8.11
N MET A 84 9.45 3.23 -9.20
CA MET A 84 10.69 3.95 -9.46
C MET A 84 10.76 5.32 -8.78
N CYS A 85 9.72 5.80 -8.09
CA CYS A 85 9.73 7.13 -7.48
C CYS A 85 10.78 7.23 -6.35
N LEU A 86 10.97 6.15 -5.58
CA LEU A 86 11.92 6.08 -4.47
C LEU A 86 13.02 5.04 -4.72
N PRO A 87 14.18 5.17 -4.06
CA PRO A 87 15.15 4.08 -3.95
C PRO A 87 14.52 2.84 -3.32
N GLU A 88 14.95 1.66 -3.73
CA GLU A 88 14.42 0.38 -3.25
C GLU A 88 14.44 0.26 -1.71
N ALA A 89 15.51 0.74 -1.07
CA ALA A 89 15.65 0.71 0.39
C ALA A 89 14.62 1.57 1.16
N GLU A 90 13.97 2.54 0.50
CA GLU A 90 12.88 3.33 1.09
C GLU A 90 11.51 2.69 0.85
N ASN A 91 11.39 1.77 -0.10
CA ASN A 91 10.14 1.10 -0.41
C ASN A 91 9.80 0.08 0.69
N PHE A 92 8.51 -0.03 0.98
CA PHE A 92 8.00 -1.11 1.81
C PHE A 92 8.13 -2.44 1.03
N PRO A 93 8.58 -3.54 1.68
CA PRO A 93 8.68 -4.85 1.04
C PRO A 93 7.34 -5.30 0.43
N SER A 94 7.40 -6.16 -0.60
CA SER A 94 6.20 -6.70 -1.25
C SER A 94 5.26 -7.40 -0.24
N ALA A 95 5.84 -8.18 0.66
CA ALA A 95 5.16 -8.81 1.80
C ALA A 95 6.17 -9.10 2.92
N LEU A 96 5.63 -9.40 4.11
CA LEU A 96 6.38 -9.92 5.25
C LEU A 96 5.99 -11.37 5.50
N GLY A 97 6.99 -12.22 5.74
CA GLY A 97 6.85 -13.59 6.23
C GLY A 97 6.55 -13.66 7.73
N PRO A 98 6.50 -14.84 8.34
CA PRO A 98 6.17 -15.00 9.77
C PRO A 98 7.22 -14.37 10.70
N GLY A 99 6.77 -13.62 11.70
CA GLY A 99 7.65 -13.02 12.73
C GLY A 99 8.52 -11.85 12.25
N GLU A 100 8.20 -11.26 11.09
CA GLU A 100 8.96 -10.18 10.49
C GLU A 100 8.39 -8.80 10.83
N LYS A 101 9.21 -7.77 10.68
CA LYS A 101 8.82 -6.36 10.85
C LYS A 101 9.50 -5.50 9.81
N ALA A 102 8.77 -4.51 9.30
CA ALA A 102 9.33 -3.52 8.38
C ALA A 102 8.66 -2.17 8.53
N THR A 103 9.38 -1.13 8.11
CA THR A 103 8.84 0.21 7.88
C THR A 103 9.38 0.70 6.54
N GLY A 104 8.54 1.35 5.76
CA GLY A 104 8.89 1.82 4.42
C GLY A 104 7.72 2.53 3.79
N LYS A 105 7.87 2.98 2.54
CA LYS A 105 6.85 3.70 1.81
C LYS A 105 6.25 2.85 0.69
N ILE A 106 4.96 3.01 0.46
CA ILE A 106 4.29 2.53 -0.76
C ILE A 106 3.92 3.77 -1.56
N ILE A 107 4.31 3.82 -2.82
CA ILE A 107 3.90 4.87 -3.76
C ILE A 107 2.79 4.31 -4.63
N LEU A 108 1.66 5.02 -4.69
CA LEU A 108 0.52 4.69 -5.54
C LEU A 108 0.33 5.79 -6.58
N ASP A 109 0.16 5.40 -7.83
CA ASP A 109 -0.08 6.26 -8.98
C ASP A 109 -1.58 6.40 -9.23
N VAL A 110 -2.16 7.51 -8.82
CA VAL A 110 -3.62 7.72 -8.79
C VAL A 110 -4.04 8.82 -9.77
N PRO A 111 -5.30 8.78 -10.28
CA PRO A 111 -5.76 9.74 -11.28
C PRO A 111 -6.15 11.11 -10.73
N THR A 112 -6.25 11.25 -9.40
CA THR A 112 -6.74 12.47 -8.75
C THR A 112 -5.97 12.72 -7.47
N PRO A 113 -5.79 13.99 -7.04
CA PRO A 113 -5.03 14.32 -5.83
C PRO A 113 -5.83 14.08 -4.55
N THR A 114 -7.12 13.76 -4.67
CA THR A 114 -8.02 13.51 -3.53
C THR A 114 -8.92 12.31 -3.78
N GLY A 115 -9.16 11.48 -2.77
CA GLY A 115 -10.08 10.35 -2.88
C GLY A 115 -10.01 9.41 -1.70
N VAL A 116 -10.38 8.15 -1.95
CA VAL A 116 -10.24 7.04 -0.99
C VAL A 116 -9.36 5.96 -1.61
N LEU A 117 -8.30 5.60 -0.90
CA LEU A 117 -7.52 4.41 -1.20
C LEU A 117 -8.12 3.21 -0.49
N VAL A 118 -8.29 2.12 -1.20
CA VAL A 118 -8.79 0.86 -0.66
C VAL A 118 -7.73 -0.20 -0.85
N HIS A 119 -7.37 -0.92 0.21
CA HIS A 119 -6.56 -2.14 0.11
C HIS A 119 -7.38 -3.35 0.53
N LYS A 120 -7.56 -4.29 -0.39
CA LYS A 120 -8.25 -5.56 -0.12
C LYS A 120 -7.55 -6.70 -0.83
N GLN A 121 -6.96 -7.61 -0.07
CA GLN A 121 -6.42 -8.84 -0.63
C GLN A 121 -7.56 -9.76 -1.06
N GLY A 122 -7.43 -10.42 -2.21
CA GLY A 122 -8.52 -11.18 -2.83
C GLY A 122 -9.09 -12.31 -1.98
N PHE A 123 -8.30 -12.86 -1.06
CA PHE A 123 -8.70 -13.92 -0.14
C PHE A 123 -9.35 -13.40 1.16
N MET A 124 -9.37 -12.08 1.38
CA MET A 124 -9.94 -11.48 2.59
C MET A 124 -11.38 -11.00 2.36
N PRO A 125 -12.30 -11.21 3.32
CA PRO A 125 -13.69 -10.74 3.20
C PRO A 125 -13.77 -9.21 3.25
N THR A 126 -12.94 -8.58 4.08
CA THR A 126 -12.89 -7.13 4.32
C THR A 126 -11.54 -6.54 3.91
N GLY A 127 -11.51 -5.24 3.66
CA GLY A 127 -10.30 -4.47 3.40
C GLY A 127 -10.18 -3.28 4.35
N TRP A 128 -9.30 -2.36 3.98
CA TRP A 128 -9.08 -1.11 4.69
C TRP A 128 -9.21 0.06 3.73
N GLU A 129 -9.63 1.20 4.25
CA GLU A 129 -9.86 2.42 3.48
C GLU A 129 -9.17 3.61 4.14
N TRP A 130 -8.58 4.48 3.33
CA TRP A 130 -7.94 5.72 3.78
C TRP A 130 -8.32 6.88 2.87
N GLN A 131 -8.76 7.99 3.47
CA GLN A 131 -8.94 9.24 2.74
C GLN A 131 -7.56 9.85 2.44
N TYR A 132 -7.40 10.40 1.24
CA TYR A 132 -6.23 11.19 0.86
C TYR A 132 -6.64 12.52 0.22
N PRO A 133 -5.92 13.63 0.48
CA PRO A 133 -4.89 13.76 1.52
C PRO A 133 -5.48 13.49 2.91
N ALA A 134 -4.65 13.06 3.85
CA ALA A 134 -5.09 12.89 5.24
C ALA A 134 -5.53 14.25 5.82
N LYS A 135 -6.59 14.24 6.63
CA LYS A 135 -7.08 15.44 7.34
C LYS A 135 -6.28 15.70 8.61
#